data_AF-A0A9N9BE78-F1
#
_entry.id   AF-A0A9N9BE78-F1
#
_cell.length_a   1.000
_cell.length_b   1.000
_cell.length_c   1.000
_cell.angle_alpha   90.00
_cell.angle_beta   90.00
_cell.angle_gamma   90.00
#
_symmetry.space_group_name_H-M   'P 1'
#
loop_
_entity.id
_entity.type
_entity.pdbx_description
1 polymer ?
#
loop_
_entity_poly.entity_id
_entity_poly.type
_entity_poly.pdbx_seq_one_letter_code
_entity_poly.pdbx_strand_id
1 'polypeptide(L)'
;MPPHKESSLLTSFFLDNELQDSLTLLQFTNSFPAAHRDNPQIKQLYKEFQASRREIRSLVKKNIEEECEKTSYPRSNNGGEGEQMDIDDHESSSAEEVDSEALDAFDDDDEKHRRLTLDQAIETLSNADTILTADINRMEQECGEWLKTFEALNEEMSDLIYGRITKDGVSESKVIADLRELIYYCERVAPNSDRTNF
;
A
#
# COMPACT_ATOMS: atom_id res chain seq x y z
N MET A 1 -15.62 -18.25 -9.79
CA MET A 1 -14.48 -19.02 -10.35
C MET A 1 -13.77 -19.70 -9.18
N PRO A 2 -13.47 -21.01 -9.21
CA PRO A 2 -12.83 -21.66 -8.06
C PRO A 2 -11.41 -21.09 -7.83
N PRO A 3 -10.99 -20.85 -6.58
CA PRO A 3 -9.75 -20.13 -6.23
C PRO A 3 -8.48 -20.78 -6.80
N HIS A 4 -8.50 -22.10 -6.97
CA HIS A 4 -7.41 -22.86 -7.60
C HIS A 4 -7.19 -22.52 -9.09
N LYS A 5 -8.23 -22.12 -9.83
CA LYS A 5 -8.10 -21.74 -11.24
C LYS A 5 -7.53 -20.33 -11.42
N GLU A 6 -7.84 -19.41 -10.50
CA GLU A 6 -7.34 -18.04 -10.54
C GLU A 6 -5.85 -17.97 -10.18
N SER A 7 -5.44 -18.60 -9.08
CA SER A 7 -4.03 -18.66 -8.68
C SER A 7 -3.15 -19.29 -9.77
N SER A 8 -3.62 -20.37 -10.41
CA SER A 8 -2.90 -21.01 -11.52
C SER A 8 -2.81 -20.12 -12.77
N LEU A 9 -3.84 -19.33 -13.06
CA LEU A 9 -3.85 -18.39 -14.18
C LEU A 9 -2.93 -17.19 -13.93
N LEU A 10 -2.98 -16.61 -12.72
CA LEU A 10 -2.12 -15.49 -12.35
C LEU A 10 -0.65 -15.93 -12.29
N THR A 11 -0.38 -17.13 -11.76
CA THR A 11 0.96 -17.71 -11.73
C THR A 11 1.49 -17.92 -13.14
N SER A 12 0.70 -18.52 -14.04
CA SER A 12 1.16 -18.73 -15.42
C SER A 12 1.34 -17.40 -16.17
N PHE A 13 0.48 -16.41 -15.92
CA PHE A 13 0.56 -15.11 -16.59
C PHE A 13 1.74 -14.24 -16.12
N PHE A 14 2.05 -14.26 -14.82
CA PHE A 14 3.10 -13.40 -14.25
C PHE A 14 4.46 -14.08 -14.11
N LEU A 15 4.50 -15.41 -13.95
CA LEU A 15 5.74 -16.15 -13.69
C LEU A 15 6.19 -17.05 -14.85
N ASP A 16 5.26 -17.62 -15.62
CA ASP A 16 5.58 -18.53 -16.74
C ASP A 16 5.49 -17.87 -18.12
N ASN A 17 4.85 -16.69 -18.22
CA ASN A 17 4.67 -16.03 -19.49
C ASN A 17 6.04 -15.64 -20.07
N GLU A 18 6.25 -15.99 -21.32
CA GLU A 18 7.51 -15.96 -22.06
C GLU A 18 8.02 -14.54 -22.36
N LEU A 19 7.76 -13.56 -21.49
CA LEU A 19 8.44 -12.27 -21.48
C LEU A 19 9.91 -12.48 -21.09
N GLN A 20 10.68 -13.02 -22.04
CA GLN A 20 12.13 -12.91 -22.19
C GLN A 20 12.92 -13.08 -20.87
N ASP A 21 12.55 -14.08 -20.08
CA ASP A 21 13.03 -14.19 -18.70
C ASP A 21 14.36 -14.96 -18.57
N SER A 22 14.93 -15.37 -19.69
CA SER A 22 16.18 -16.13 -19.78
C SER A 22 17.31 -15.30 -20.41
N LEU A 23 17.53 -14.08 -19.90
CA LEU A 23 18.71 -13.32 -20.29
C LEU A 23 19.96 -14.07 -19.82
N THR A 24 20.58 -14.79 -20.75
CA THR A 24 21.75 -15.62 -20.50
C THR A 24 22.94 -14.75 -20.13
N LEU A 25 23.93 -15.31 -19.42
CA LEU A 25 25.15 -14.56 -19.09
C LEU A 25 25.80 -13.94 -20.33
N LEU A 26 25.74 -14.65 -21.47
CA LEU A 26 26.28 -14.16 -22.74
C LEU A 26 25.50 -12.96 -23.28
N GLN A 27 24.17 -12.99 -23.25
CA GLN A 27 23.33 -11.84 -23.62
C GLN A 27 23.56 -10.66 -22.68
N PHE A 28 23.70 -10.92 -21.37
CA PHE A 28 24.01 -9.90 -20.37
C PHE A 28 25.35 -9.24 -20.64
N THR A 29 26.39 -10.03 -20.93
CA THR A 29 27.72 -9.50 -21.26
C THR A 29 27.71 -8.71 -22.57
N ASN A 30 26.85 -9.08 -23.53
CA ASN A 30 26.74 -8.37 -24.81
C ASN A 30 26.14 -6.97 -24.67
N SER A 31 25.38 -6.69 -23.61
CA SER A 31 24.89 -5.37 -23.27
C SER A 31 26.00 -4.38 -22.88
N PHE A 32 27.20 -4.87 -22.57
CA PHE A 32 28.35 -4.03 -22.23
C PHE A 32 29.25 -3.77 -23.45
N PRO A 33 29.93 -2.61 -23.51
CA PRO A 33 30.92 -2.31 -24.55
C PRO A 33 32.01 -3.40 -24.62
N ALA A 34 32.47 -3.72 -25.83
CA ALA A 34 33.42 -4.80 -26.08
C ALA A 34 34.69 -4.74 -25.20
N ALA A 35 35.19 -3.53 -24.90
CA ALA A 35 36.36 -3.29 -24.06
C ALA A 35 36.20 -3.75 -22.60
N HIS A 36 34.97 -3.94 -22.12
CA HIS A 36 34.69 -4.26 -20.72
C HIS A 36 34.08 -5.65 -20.52
N ARG A 37 33.77 -6.41 -21.60
CA ARG A 37 33.07 -7.71 -21.51
C ARG A 37 33.83 -8.77 -20.74
N ASP A 38 35.15 -8.70 -20.74
CA ASP A 38 36.03 -9.63 -20.00
C ASP A 38 36.18 -9.28 -18.51
N ASN A 39 35.56 -8.18 -18.05
CA ASN A 39 35.65 -7.78 -16.65
C ASN A 39 34.94 -8.81 -15.73
N PRO A 40 35.63 -9.39 -14.73
CA PRO A 40 35.02 -10.34 -13.78
C PRO A 40 33.84 -9.76 -12.99
N GLN A 41 33.76 -8.44 -12.83
CA GLN A 41 32.66 -7.75 -12.15
C GLN A 41 31.32 -7.92 -12.89
N ILE A 42 31.32 -8.12 -14.22
CA ILE A 42 30.08 -8.35 -14.97
C ILE A 42 29.43 -9.67 -14.57
N LYS A 43 30.23 -10.70 -14.25
CA LYS A 43 29.71 -11.98 -13.74
C LYS A 43 29.13 -11.82 -12.34
N GLN A 44 29.71 -10.96 -11.51
CA GLN A 44 29.17 -10.66 -10.19
C GLN A 44 27.85 -9.91 -10.30
N LEU A 45 27.79 -8.87 -11.15
CA LEU A 45 26.57 -8.12 -11.42
C LEU A 45 25.45 -9.01 -11.99
N TYR A 46 25.80 -9.99 -12.84
CA TYR A 46 24.83 -10.98 -13.32
C TYR A 46 24.27 -11.85 -12.20
N LYS A 47 25.09 -12.25 -11.22
CA LYS A 47 24.63 -13.00 -10.05
C LYS A 47 23.69 -12.17 -9.18
N GLU A 48 24.02 -10.90 -8.98
CA GLU A 48 23.19 -9.94 -8.21
C GLU A 48 21.86 -9.68 -8.93
N PHE A 49 21.89 -9.46 -10.23
CA PHE A 49 20.69 -9.34 -11.08
C PHE A 49 19.79 -10.56 -10.96
N GLN A 50 20.37 -11.77 -11.06
CA GLN A 50 19.63 -13.01 -10.89
C GLN A 50 19.07 -13.18 -9.46
N ALA A 51 19.77 -12.67 -8.44
CA ALA A 51 19.28 -12.70 -7.06
C ALA A 51 18.10 -11.76 -6.84
N SER A 52 18.21 -10.49 -7.27
CA SER A 52 17.13 -9.52 -7.21
C SER A 52 15.88 -10.00 -7.97
N ARG A 53 16.06 -10.65 -9.12
CA ARG A 53 14.95 -11.25 -9.85
C ARG A 53 14.27 -12.39 -9.10
N ARG A 54 15.02 -13.28 -8.46
CA ARG A 54 14.41 -14.34 -7.62
C ARG A 54 13.60 -13.75 -6.47
N GLU A 55 14.09 -12.67 -5.87
CA GLU A 55 13.38 -11.94 -4.82
C GLU A 55 12.06 -11.35 -5.31
N ILE A 56 12.08 -10.62 -6.43
CA ILE A 56 10.86 -10.07 -7.06
C ILE A 56 9.88 -11.19 -7.41
N ARG A 57 10.38 -12.30 -7.99
CA ARG A 57 9.54 -13.44 -8.37
C ARG A 57 8.90 -14.11 -7.14
N SER A 58 9.63 -14.19 -6.03
CA SER A 58 9.09 -14.67 -4.74
C SER A 58 8.05 -13.72 -4.17
N LEU A 59 8.25 -12.41 -4.29
CA LEU A 59 7.29 -11.39 -3.84
C LEU A 59 6.00 -11.45 -4.65
N VAL A 60 6.09 -11.53 -5.98
CA VAL A 60 4.92 -11.67 -6.86
C VAL A 60 4.15 -12.94 -6.54
N LYS A 61 4.83 -14.07 -6.32
CA LYS A 61 4.17 -15.31 -5.91
C LYS A 61 3.39 -15.14 -4.60
N LYS A 62 4.00 -14.53 -3.59
CA LYS A 62 3.36 -14.24 -2.31
C LYS A 62 2.14 -13.32 -2.47
N ASN A 63 2.24 -12.29 -3.31
CA ASN A 63 1.13 -11.38 -3.56
C ASN A 63 -0.02 -12.08 -4.29
N ILE A 64 0.26 -13.00 -5.23
CA ILE A 64 -0.78 -13.79 -5.90
C ILE A 64 -1.52 -14.66 -4.87
N GLU A 65 -0.80 -15.31 -3.96
CA GLU A 65 -1.41 -16.11 -2.88
C GLU A 65 -2.30 -15.23 -1.98
N GLU A 66 -1.79 -14.08 -1.51
CA GLU A 66 -2.55 -13.14 -0.67
C GLU A 66 -3.79 -12.56 -1.36
N GLU A 67 -3.70 -12.20 -2.64
CA GLU A 67 -4.83 -11.65 -3.38
C GLU A 67 -5.89 -12.72 -3.70
N CYS A 68 -5.48 -13.95 -4.04
CA CYS A 68 -6.42 -15.06 -4.22
C CYS A 68 -7.13 -15.45 -2.90
N GLU A 69 -6.45 -15.33 -1.76
CA GLU A 69 -7.09 -15.50 -0.45
C GLU A 69 -8.10 -14.38 -0.19
N LYS A 70 -7.75 -13.11 -0.45
CA LYS A 70 -8.63 -11.95 -0.29
C LYS A 70 -9.85 -11.99 -1.21
N THR A 71 -9.74 -12.54 -2.43
CA THR A 71 -10.88 -12.71 -3.34
C THR A 71 -11.73 -13.94 -3.02
N SER A 72 -11.19 -14.92 -2.28
CA SER A 72 -11.93 -16.10 -1.80
C SER A 72 -12.78 -15.81 -0.55
N TYR A 73 -12.42 -14.80 0.25
CA TYR A 73 -13.41 -14.22 1.16
C TYR A 73 -14.43 -13.51 0.28
N PRO A 74 -15.72 -13.86 0.33
CA PRO A 74 -16.72 -13.04 -0.34
C PRO A 74 -16.48 -11.63 0.18
N ARG A 75 -16.15 -10.69 -0.72
CA ARG A 75 -16.32 -9.28 -0.45
C ARG A 75 -17.75 -9.19 0.04
N SER A 76 -17.92 -9.12 1.36
CA SER A 76 -19.19 -8.82 1.99
C SER A 76 -19.63 -7.56 1.27
N ASN A 77 -20.66 -7.71 0.45
CA ASN A 77 -21.32 -6.61 -0.21
C ASN A 77 -21.81 -5.67 0.91
N ASN A 78 -20.96 -4.73 1.33
CA ASN A 78 -21.40 -3.53 2.01
C ASN A 78 -21.98 -2.59 0.95
N GLY A 79 -23.08 -3.04 0.39
CA GLY A 79 -23.94 -2.37 -0.57
C GLY A 79 -25.31 -3.00 -0.41
N GLY A 80 -25.94 -2.76 0.73
CA GLY A 80 -27.20 -3.36 1.13
C GLY A 80 -27.63 -2.80 2.47
N GLU A 81 -28.38 -1.70 2.40
CA GLU A 81 -29.18 -1.20 3.51
C GLU A 81 -30.12 -2.31 4.00
N GLY A 82 -30.15 -2.50 5.32
CA GLY A 82 -31.21 -3.11 6.13
C GLY A 82 -31.86 -4.40 5.61
N GLU A 83 -31.59 -5.52 6.28
CA GLU A 83 -32.67 -6.33 6.84
C GLU A 83 -32.17 -7.28 7.93
N GLN A 84 -33.08 -7.52 8.85
CA GLN A 84 -32.94 -8.12 10.15
C GLN A 84 -32.25 -9.50 10.15
N MET A 85 -31.61 -9.80 11.27
CA MET A 85 -31.33 -11.14 11.77
C MET A 85 -32.48 -12.10 11.47
N ASP A 86 -32.15 -13.29 10.95
CA ASP A 86 -32.57 -14.53 11.59
C ASP A 86 -31.54 -15.63 11.29
N ILE A 87 -31.10 -16.21 12.39
CA ILE A 87 -30.29 -17.42 12.47
C ILE A 87 -31.24 -18.58 12.16
N ASP A 88 -30.93 -19.42 11.18
CA ASP A 88 -31.33 -20.82 11.32
C ASP A 88 -30.37 -21.80 10.65
N ASP A 89 -30.23 -22.89 11.39
CA ASP A 89 -29.30 -23.99 11.32
C ASP A 89 -29.75 -25.03 10.29
N HIS A 90 -28.87 -25.47 9.38
CA HIS A 90 -28.97 -26.81 8.81
C HIS A 90 -27.64 -27.31 8.23
N GLU A 91 -26.92 -28.02 9.08
CA GLU A 91 -26.00 -29.10 8.72
C GLU A 91 -26.72 -30.19 7.88
N SER A 92 -26.15 -30.66 6.77
CA SER A 92 -26.04 -32.10 6.42
C SER A 92 -25.68 -32.32 4.94
N SER A 93 -24.57 -33.05 4.74
CA SER A 93 -24.32 -34.09 3.73
C SER A 93 -24.98 -34.01 2.33
N SER A 94 -24.18 -34.10 1.27
CA SER A 94 -23.93 -35.38 0.59
C SER A 94 -22.97 -35.18 -0.57
N ALA A 95 -21.96 -36.03 -0.63
CA ALA A 95 -21.17 -36.24 -1.83
C ALA A 95 -22.01 -37.03 -2.83
N GLU A 96 -22.31 -36.45 -3.98
CA GLU A 96 -22.78 -37.20 -5.14
C GLU A 96 -21.85 -36.93 -6.32
N GLU A 97 -21.22 -38.02 -6.76
CA GLU A 97 -20.48 -38.15 -8.00
C GLU A 97 -21.43 -37.83 -9.16
N VAL A 98 -21.20 -36.71 -9.83
CA VAL A 98 -21.96 -36.34 -11.03
C VAL A 98 -21.16 -36.77 -12.26
N ASP A 99 -21.78 -37.72 -12.95
CA ASP A 99 -21.44 -38.38 -14.20
C ASP A 99 -20.74 -37.49 -15.25
N SER A 100 -19.63 -38.01 -15.80
CA SER A 100 -18.65 -37.31 -16.64
C SER A 100 -19.00 -37.33 -18.14
N GLU A 101 -20.29 -37.32 -18.49
CA GLU A 101 -20.76 -37.36 -19.89
C GLU A 101 -21.63 -36.16 -20.30
N ALA A 102 -21.83 -35.17 -19.42
CA ALA A 102 -22.55 -33.92 -19.72
C ALA A 102 -21.64 -32.71 -20.07
N LEU A 103 -20.33 -32.95 -20.29
CA LEU A 103 -19.32 -31.89 -20.44
C LEU A 103 -19.12 -31.37 -21.87
N ASP A 104 -19.90 -31.84 -22.85
CA ASP A 104 -19.73 -31.47 -24.27
C ASP A 104 -20.85 -30.56 -24.81
N ALA A 105 -21.65 -29.94 -23.93
CA ALA A 105 -22.78 -29.08 -24.30
C ALA A 105 -22.69 -27.62 -23.79
N PHE A 106 -21.53 -27.18 -23.29
CA PHE A 106 -21.32 -25.81 -22.77
C PHE A 106 -20.28 -25.02 -23.58
N ASP A 107 -20.25 -25.21 -24.90
CA ASP A 107 -19.41 -24.44 -25.82
C ASP A 107 -20.32 -23.72 -26.84
N ASP A 108 -20.92 -22.57 -26.45
CA ASP A 108 -21.24 -21.42 -27.33
C ASP A 108 -21.99 -20.24 -26.65
N ASP A 109 -22.44 -20.33 -25.39
CA ASP A 109 -23.41 -19.36 -24.83
C ASP A 109 -22.85 -18.29 -23.87
N ASP A 110 -21.60 -18.43 -23.41
CA ASP A 110 -21.00 -17.48 -22.46
C ASP A 110 -20.65 -16.11 -23.11
N GLU A 111 -20.62 -16.04 -24.44
CA GLU A 111 -20.33 -14.82 -25.19
C GLU A 111 -21.58 -13.97 -25.51
N LYS A 112 -22.79 -14.54 -25.38
CA LYS A 112 -24.07 -13.83 -25.55
C LYS A 112 -24.56 -13.17 -24.26
N HIS A 113 -24.23 -13.73 -23.10
CA HIS A 113 -24.61 -13.16 -21.80
C HIS A 113 -23.70 -12.02 -21.33
N ARG A 114 -22.62 -11.71 -22.06
CA ARG A 114 -21.68 -10.61 -21.73
C ARG A 114 -21.98 -9.28 -22.43
N ARG A 115 -23.02 -9.21 -23.26
CA ARG A 115 -23.40 -7.99 -23.98
C ARG A 115 -24.53 -7.32 -23.23
N LEU A 116 -24.20 -6.30 -22.44
CA LEU A 116 -25.20 -5.39 -21.88
C LEU A 116 -26.04 -4.83 -23.03
N THR A 117 -27.36 -4.76 -22.86
CA THR A 117 -28.19 -3.98 -23.79
C THR A 117 -27.77 -2.51 -23.70
N LEU A 118 -28.01 -1.74 -24.76
CA LEU A 118 -27.60 -0.33 -24.80
C LEU A 118 -28.13 0.46 -23.59
N ASP A 119 -29.37 0.19 -23.17
CA ASP A 119 -29.97 0.85 -22.02
C ASP A 119 -29.30 0.46 -20.70
N GLN A 120 -28.95 -0.82 -20.52
CA GLN A 120 -28.17 -1.28 -19.36
C GLN A 120 -26.75 -0.72 -19.35
N ALA A 121 -26.12 -0.58 -20.52
CA ALA A 121 -24.81 0.04 -20.64
C ALA A 121 -24.87 1.54 -20.29
N ILE A 122 -25.92 2.25 -20.69
CA ILE A 122 -26.13 3.66 -20.35
C ILE A 122 -26.36 3.82 -18.85
N GLU A 123 -27.19 2.97 -18.24
CA GLU A 123 -27.46 3.01 -16.80
C GLU A 123 -26.20 2.72 -15.98
N THR A 124 -25.44 1.68 -16.35
CA THR A 124 -24.18 1.35 -15.68
C THR A 124 -23.14 2.45 -15.80
N LEU A 125 -23.02 3.08 -16.99
CA LEU A 125 -22.13 4.22 -17.19
C LEU A 125 -22.59 5.46 -16.42
N SER A 126 -23.89 5.75 -16.37
CA SER A 126 -24.45 6.86 -15.58
C SER A 126 -24.17 6.66 -14.09
N ASN A 127 -24.34 5.44 -13.59
CA ASN A 127 -24.05 5.13 -12.19
C ASN A 127 -22.55 5.27 -11.91
N ALA A 128 -21.69 4.75 -12.78
CA ALA A 128 -20.24 4.92 -12.66
C ALA A 128 -19.82 6.40 -12.68
N ASP A 129 -20.41 7.22 -13.55
CA ASP A 129 -20.14 8.66 -13.63
C ASP A 129 -20.51 9.38 -12.33
N THR A 130 -21.67 9.07 -11.74
CA THR A 130 -22.08 9.65 -10.46
C THR A 130 -21.15 9.26 -9.31
N ILE A 131 -20.73 7.98 -9.25
CA ILE A 131 -19.79 7.49 -8.24
C ILE A 131 -18.43 8.17 -8.38
N LEU A 132 -17.87 8.21 -9.59
CA LEU A 132 -16.58 8.84 -9.85
C LEU A 132 -16.62 10.35 -9.55
N THR A 133 -17.71 11.02 -9.92
CA THR A 133 -17.89 12.45 -9.60
C THR A 133 -17.97 12.68 -8.09
N ALA A 134 -18.66 11.81 -7.35
CA ALA A 134 -18.70 11.87 -5.89
C ALA A 134 -17.31 11.63 -5.26
N ASP A 135 -16.55 10.66 -5.77
CA ASP A 135 -15.19 10.39 -5.30
C ASP A 135 -14.22 11.54 -5.60
N ILE A 136 -14.32 12.17 -6.79
CA ILE A 136 -13.53 13.36 -7.13
C ILE A 136 -13.85 14.49 -6.14
N ASN A 137 -15.13 14.79 -5.92
CA ASN A 137 -15.54 15.84 -5.00
C ASN A 137 -15.06 15.57 -3.56
N ARG A 138 -15.12 14.30 -3.11
CA ARG A 138 -14.58 13.90 -1.81
C ARG A 138 -13.09 14.16 -1.73
N MET A 139 -12.34 13.75 -2.75
CA MET A 139 -10.89 13.92 -2.79
C MET A 139 -10.50 15.41 -2.86
N GLU A 140 -11.23 16.23 -3.60
CA GLU A 140 -11.03 17.68 -3.62
C GLU A 140 -11.28 18.32 -2.25
N GLN A 141 -12.33 17.88 -1.54
CA GLN A 141 -12.60 18.33 -0.18
C GLN A 141 -11.45 17.95 0.77
N GLU A 142 -11.03 16.68 0.75
CA GLU A 142 -9.91 16.20 1.55
C GLU A 142 -8.63 17.01 1.25
N CYS A 143 -8.31 17.21 -0.03
CA CYS A 143 -7.16 18.04 -0.43
C CYS A 143 -7.27 19.47 0.10
N GLY A 144 -8.46 20.07 0.07
CA GLY A 144 -8.71 21.39 0.63
C GLY A 144 -8.55 21.45 2.14
N GLU A 145 -8.94 20.40 2.86
CA GLU A 145 -8.72 20.26 4.30
C GLU A 145 -7.23 20.14 4.61
N TRP A 146 -6.50 19.26 3.89
CA TRP A 146 -5.05 19.14 4.00
C TRP A 146 -4.34 20.46 3.74
N LEU A 147 -4.73 21.19 2.70
CA LEU A 147 -4.15 22.50 2.38
C LEU A 147 -4.34 23.48 3.55
N LYS A 148 -5.55 23.56 4.13
CA LYS A 148 -5.81 24.41 5.31
C LYS A 148 -4.96 24.00 6.51
N THR A 149 -4.80 22.70 6.76
CA THR A 149 -3.93 22.23 7.85
C THR A 149 -2.47 22.60 7.62
N PHE A 150 -2.00 22.54 6.37
CA PHE A 150 -0.65 22.93 6.01
C PHE A 150 -0.45 24.43 6.13
N GLU A 151 -1.42 25.23 5.69
CA GLU A 151 -1.40 26.69 5.86
C GLU A 151 -1.38 27.08 7.34
N ALA A 152 -2.21 26.44 8.18
CA ALA A 152 -2.21 26.66 9.63
C ALA A 152 -0.88 26.26 10.28
N LEU A 153 -0.32 25.10 9.91
CA LEU A 153 1.00 24.67 10.38
C LEU A 153 2.10 25.63 9.92
N ASN A 154 2.02 26.14 8.69
CA ASN A 154 2.97 27.10 8.16
C ASN A 154 2.84 28.45 8.88
N GLU A 155 1.64 28.88 9.26
CA GLU A 155 1.41 30.05 10.11
C GLU A 155 2.01 29.84 11.51
N GLU A 156 1.75 28.70 12.15
CA GLU A 156 2.33 28.34 13.46
C GLU A 156 3.87 28.32 13.39
N MET A 157 4.44 27.65 12.39
CA MET A 157 5.90 27.60 12.18
C MET A 157 6.47 28.98 11.86
N SER A 158 5.75 29.82 11.10
CA SER A 158 6.15 31.20 10.83
C SER A 158 6.11 32.03 12.11
N ASP A 159 5.13 31.84 12.99
CA ASP A 159 5.08 32.50 14.30
C ASP A 159 6.23 32.09 15.21
N LEU A 160 6.67 30.82 15.14
CA LEU A 160 7.88 30.32 15.81
C LEU A 160 9.16 30.92 15.23
N ILE A 161 9.27 31.05 13.91
CA ILE A 161 10.48 31.54 13.22
C ILE A 161 10.60 33.07 13.32
N TYR A 162 9.51 33.80 13.14
CA TYR A 162 9.48 35.26 13.16
C TYR A 162 9.20 35.84 14.56
N GLY A 163 9.03 34.99 15.57
CA GLY A 163 9.02 35.38 16.96
C GLY A 163 7.81 36.22 17.34
N ARG A 164 6.61 35.67 17.14
CA ARG A 164 5.38 36.19 17.75
C ARG A 164 5.07 35.48 19.07
N ILE A 165 6.11 35.11 19.83
CA ILE A 165 5.93 34.84 21.26
C ILE A 165 5.62 36.20 21.88
N THR A 166 4.34 36.51 22.04
CA THR A 166 3.90 37.73 22.71
C THR A 166 4.57 37.77 24.07
N LYS A 167 5.27 38.87 24.35
CA LYS A 167 5.90 39.15 25.66
C LYS A 167 4.87 39.24 26.81
N ASP A 168 3.59 39.03 26.51
CA ASP A 168 2.47 39.19 27.43
C ASP A 168 2.33 38.02 28.42
N GLY A 169 2.91 36.85 28.13
CA GLY A 169 2.86 35.68 29.04
C GLY A 169 4.11 35.45 29.88
N VAL A 170 5.25 36.03 29.48
CA VAL A 170 6.55 35.86 30.13
C VAL A 170 6.94 37.18 30.77
N SER A 171 6.44 37.41 31.98
CA SER A 171 6.88 38.56 32.76
C SER A 171 8.37 38.41 33.04
N GLU A 172 9.15 39.41 32.63
CA GLU A 172 10.61 39.46 32.83
C GLU A 172 10.99 39.21 34.30
N SER A 173 10.13 39.66 35.22
CA SER A 173 10.21 39.38 36.66
C SER A 173 10.19 37.89 37.01
N LYS A 174 9.33 37.08 36.37
CA LYS A 174 9.23 35.65 36.64
C LYS A 174 10.43 34.89 36.09
N VAL A 175 10.91 35.24 34.90
CA VAL A 175 12.15 34.67 34.34
C VAL A 175 13.35 35.00 35.21
N ILE A 176 13.45 36.25 35.69
CA ILE A 176 14.53 36.65 36.60
C ILE A 176 14.43 35.92 37.94
N ALA A 177 13.22 35.70 38.47
CA ALA A 177 13.01 34.94 39.69
C ALA A 177 13.44 33.47 39.53
N ASP A 178 13.00 32.82 38.45
CA ASP A 178 13.32 31.41 38.16
C ASP A 178 14.82 31.22 37.88
N LEU A 179 15.48 32.17 37.19
CA LEU A 179 16.93 32.17 36.99
C LEU A 179 17.70 32.38 38.30
N ARG A 180 17.21 33.24 39.19
CA ARG A 180 17.82 33.42 40.53
C ARG A 180 17.64 32.18 41.39
N GLU A 181 16.50 31.51 41.30
CA GLU A 181 16.25 30.23 41.96
C GLU A 181 17.22 29.17 41.42
N LEU A 182 17.40 29.08 40.10
CA LEU A 182 18.36 28.17 39.48
C LEU A 182 19.81 28.46 39.90
N ILE A 183 20.22 29.74 39.93
CA ILE A 183 21.55 30.15 40.42
C ILE A 183 21.73 29.73 41.88
N TYR A 184 20.74 29.98 42.73
CA TYR A 184 20.76 29.56 44.13
C TYR A 184 20.87 28.03 44.27
N TYR A 185 20.15 27.25 43.46
CA TYR A 185 20.29 25.80 43.43
C TYR A 185 21.67 25.36 42.98
N CYS A 186 22.23 25.97 41.93
CA CYS A 186 23.57 25.67 41.43
C CYS A 186 24.65 25.99 42.47
N GLU A 187 24.56 27.12 43.15
CA GLU A 187 25.48 27.51 44.24
C GLU A 187 25.36 26.57 45.46
N ARG A 188 24.15 26.09 45.75
CA ARG A 188 23.88 25.15 46.85
C ARG A 188 24.27 23.70 46.51
N VAL A 189 24.33 23.35 45.23
CA VAL A 189 24.82 22.06 44.72
C VAL A 189 26.34 22.07 44.50
N ALA A 190 26.96 23.25 44.36
CA ALA A 190 28.40 23.44 44.22
C ALA A 190 29.20 23.81 45.50
N PRO A 191 28.86 23.42 46.75
CA PRO A 191 29.78 23.59 47.85
C PRO A 191 30.79 22.44 47.82
N ASN A 192 31.93 22.64 47.16
CA ASN A 192 33.25 21.99 47.36
C ASN A 192 34.01 21.70 46.05
N SER A 193 34.28 22.69 45.20
CA SER A 193 35.41 22.61 44.26
C SER A 193 36.73 23.19 44.83
N ASP A 194 36.73 23.74 46.05
CA ASP A 194 37.94 24.31 46.69
C ASP A 194 38.65 23.37 47.68
N ARG A 195 38.76 22.07 47.34
CA ARG A 195 39.67 21.15 48.07
C ARG A 195 40.39 20.17 47.15
N THR A 196 41.37 20.67 46.39
CA THR A 196 42.55 19.90 45.94
C THR A 196 43.71 20.90 45.87
N ASN A 197 44.57 21.05 46.88
CA ASN A 197 45.63 20.17 47.39
C ASN A 197 46.95 20.95 47.27
N PHE A 198 47.58 21.22 48.42
CA PHE A 198 49.04 21.37 48.55
C PHE A 198 49.71 20.02 48.28
#